data_AF-A0A4P7R5B1-F1
#
_entry.id   AF-A0A4P7R5B1-F1
#
_cell.length_a   1.000
_cell.length_b   1.000
_cell.length_c   1.000
_cell.angle_alpha   90.00
_cell.angle_beta   90.00
_cell.angle_gamma   90.00
#
_symmetry.space_group_name_H-M   'P 1'
#
loop_
_entity.id
_entity.type
_entity.pdbx_description
1 polymer ?
#
loop_
_entity_poly.entity_id
_entity_poly.type
_entity_poly.pdbx_seq_one_letter_code
_entity_poly.pdbx_strand_id
1 'polypeptide(L)' 'MRFDMICEANDIEHRLARPNPSWTTNAQVERMNRTSKWVTVMLRYETHQQLRVHLKGFMAAYSAR' A
#
# COMPACT_ATOMS: atom_id res chain seq x y z
N MET A 1 -0.05 14.67 -14.30
CA MET A 1 -0.56 16.06 -14.33
C MET A 1 -0.93 16.51 -12.91
N ARG A 2 -2.12 16.23 -12.36
CA ARG A 2 -2.47 16.70 -10.99
C ARG A 2 -1.57 16.14 -9.88
N PHE A 3 -1.18 14.87 -9.97
CA PHE A 3 -0.32 14.24 -8.96
C PHE A 3 1.11 14.81 -8.99
N ASP A 4 1.71 14.94 -10.18
CA ASP A 4 3.06 15.51 -10.35
C ASP A 4 3.14 16.95 -9.82
N MET A 5 2.12 17.77 -10.09
CA MET A 5 2.03 19.14 -9.57
C MET A 5 1.98 19.18 -8.04
N ILE A 6 1.30 18.24 -7.41
CA ILE A 6 1.23 18.15 -5.94
C ILE A 6 2.58 17.69 -5.38
N CYS A 7 3.23 16.73 -6.03
CA CYS A 7 4.57 16.28 -5.66
C CYS A 7 5.57 17.43 -5.72
N GLU A 8 5.58 18.20 -6.81
CA GLU A 8 6.43 19.39 -6.98
C GLU A 8 6.15 20.45 -5.91
N ALA A 9 4.87 20.75 -5.63
CA ALA A 9 4.49 21.71 -4.59
C ALA A 9 4.90 21.30 -3.16
N ASN A 10 5.17 20.01 -2.93
CA ASN A 10 5.62 19.48 -1.63
C ASN A 10 7.11 19.10 -1.63
N ASP A 11 7.86 19.44 -2.69
CA ASP A 11 9.27 19.06 -2.86
C ASP A 11 9.51 17.53 -2.77
N ILE A 12 8.57 16.75 -3.31
CA ILE A 12 8.63 15.29 -3.35
C ILE A 12 8.99 14.84 -4.77
N GLU A 13 10.11 14.17 -4.91
CA GLU A 13 10.50 13.56 -6.19
C GLU A 13 9.56 12.40 -6.55
N HIS A 14 8.86 12.51 -7.68
CA HIS A 14 8.00 11.42 -8.18
C HIS A 14 8.81 10.46 -9.06
N ARG A 15 9.17 9.29 -8.52
CA ARG A 15 9.89 8.24 -9.25
C ARG A 15 8.94 7.18 -9.80
N LEU A 16 9.03 6.92 -11.11
CA LEU A 16 8.30 5.84 -11.77
C LEU A 16 9.23 4.64 -12.02
N ALA A 17 8.74 3.43 -11.72
CA ALA A 17 9.42 2.21 -12.10
C ALA A 17 9.30 1.99 -13.62
N ARG A 18 10.32 1.37 -14.22
CA ARG A 18 10.23 0.94 -15.62
C ARG A 18 9.09 -0.09 -15.78
N PRO A 19 8.34 -0.06 -16.90
CA PRO A 19 7.36 -1.09 -17.21
C PRO A 19 8.02 -2.49 -17.22
N ASN A 20 7.36 -3.47 -16.61
CA ASN A 20 7.85 -4.85 -16.46
C ASN A 20 9.30 -4.96 -15.92
N PRO A 21 9.59 -4.44 -14.71
CA PRO A 21 10.91 -4.54 -14.14
C PRO A 21 11.19 -6.01 -13.79
N SER A 22 12.29 -6.56 -14.30
CA SER A 22 12.66 -7.97 -14.10
C SER A 22 12.77 -8.35 -12.62
N TRP A 23 13.12 -7.40 -11.74
CA TRP A 23 13.00 -7.50 -10.28
C TRP A 23 13.20 -6.14 -9.58
N THR A 24 13.03 -6.17 -8.25
CA THR A 24 13.32 -5.16 -7.20
C THR A 24 12.40 -3.97 -6.94
N THR A 25 12.09 -3.08 -7.88
CA THR A 25 11.60 -1.74 -7.49
C THR A 25 10.26 -1.73 -6.73
N ASN A 26 9.33 -2.65 -7.05
CA ASN A 26 8.02 -2.74 -6.37
C ASN A 26 7.89 -3.96 -5.43
N ALA A 27 8.95 -4.75 -5.25
CA ALA A 27 8.86 -6.05 -4.59
C ALA A 27 8.42 -5.97 -3.11
N GLN A 28 8.77 -4.89 -2.41
CA GLN A 28 8.33 -4.68 -1.02
C GLN A 28 6.81 -4.42 -0.95
N VAL A 29 6.30 -3.55 -1.82
CA VAL A 29 4.87 -3.23 -1.91
C VAL A 29 4.05 -4.45 -2.32
N GLU A 30 4.56 -5.24 -3.29
CA GLU A 30 3.91 -6.48 -3.71
C GLU A 30 3.83 -7.52 -2.58
N ARG A 31 4.92 -7.70 -1.81
CA ARG A 31 4.91 -8.61 -0.65
C ARG A 31 3.91 -8.16 0.41
N MET A 32 3.87 -6.86 0.71
CA MET A 32 2.92 -6.28 1.66
C MET A 32 1.48 -6.53 1.18
N ASN A 33 1.18 -6.17 -0.06
CA ASN A 33 -0.16 -6.33 -0.64
C ASN A 33 -0.59 -7.80 -0.67
N ARG A 34 0.33 -8.74 -0.94
CA ARG A 34 0.02 -10.16 -0.90
C ARG A 34 -0.37 -10.63 0.51
N THR A 35 0.37 -10.22 1.53
CA THR A 35 0.07 -10.56 2.93
C THR A 35 -1.27 -9.95 3.37
N SER A 36 -1.48 -8.65 3.13
CA SER A 36 -2.74 -7.99 3.46
C SER A 36 -3.92 -8.62 2.75
N LYS A 37 -3.80 -8.95 1.45
CA LYS A 37 -4.84 -9.65 0.70
C LYS A 37 -5.10 -11.04 1.25
N TRP A 38 -4.07 -11.81 1.59
CA TRP A 38 -4.24 -13.16 2.12
C TRP A 38 -5.03 -13.15 3.44
N VAL A 39 -4.70 -12.25 4.36
CA VAL A 39 -5.44 -12.07 5.62
C VAL A 39 -6.88 -11.61 5.36
N THR A 40 -7.06 -10.66 4.43
CA THR A 40 -8.39 -10.14 4.07
C THR A 40 -9.26 -11.21 3.39
N VAL A 41 -8.69 -12.12 2.61
CA VAL A 41 -9.42 -13.23 1.97
C VAL A 41 -9.87 -14.27 3.00
N MET A 42 -9.05 -14.51 4.03
CA MET A 42 -9.41 -15.43 5.12
C MET A 42 -10.45 -14.85 6.08
N LEU A 43 -10.64 -13.52 6.08
CA LEU A 43 -11.58 -12.82 6.95
C LEU A 43 -12.78 -12.35 6.13
N ARG A 44 -13.94 -12.98 6.34
CA ARG A 44 -15.19 -12.46 5.77
C ARG A 44 -15.66 -11.27 6.59
N TYR A 45 -15.57 -10.06 6.01
CA TYR A 45 -16.15 -8.86 6.59
C TYR A 45 -17.63 -8.76 6.21
N GLU A 46 -18.48 -8.52 7.18
CA GLU A 46 -19.91 -8.26 6.99
C GLU A 46 -20.15 -6.77 6.70
N THR A 47 -19.27 -5.89 7.19
CA THR A 47 -19.39 -4.45 7.00
C THR A 47 -18.07 -3.80 6.62
N HIS A 48 -18.15 -2.68 5.90
CA HIS A 48 -16.98 -1.85 5.59
C HIS A 48 -16.28 -1.32 6.84
N GLN A 49 -16.99 -1.18 7.96
CA GLN A 49 -16.40 -0.71 9.20
C GLN A 49 -15.43 -1.74 9.79
N GLN A 50 -15.76 -3.04 9.73
CA GLN A 50 -14.86 -4.10 10.16
C GLN A 50 -13.57 -4.12 9.32
N LEU A 51 -13.69 -3.94 8.00
CA LEU A 51 -12.53 -3.81 7.11
C LEU A 51 -11.65 -2.60 7.49
N ARG A 52 -12.26 -1.42 7.75
CA ARG A 52 -11.53 -0.21 8.13
C ARG A 52 -10.78 -0.37 9.45
N VAL A 53 -11.39 -1.00 10.46
CA VAL A 53 -10.73 -1.28 11.75
C VAL A 53 -9.55 -2.23 11.55
N HIS A 54 -9.73 -3.29 10.75
CA HIS A 54 -8.68 -4.24 10.46
C HIS A 54 -7.49 -3.59 9.75
N LEU A 55 -7.74 -2.79 8.69
CA LEU A 55 -6.69 -2.09 7.96
C LEU A 55 -5.91 -1.11 8.86
N LYS A 56 -6.60 -0.40 9.76
CA LYS A 56 -5.93 0.45 10.76
C LYS A 56 -5.02 -0.35 11.69
N GLY A 57 -5.47 -1.52 12.15
CA GLY A 57 -4.66 -2.42 12.96
C GLY A 57 -3.40 -2.90 12.22
N PHE A 58 -3.51 -3.24 10.94
CA PHE A 58 -2.37 -3.60 10.10
C PHE A 58 -1.36 -2.45 9.97
N MET A 59 -1.84 -1.23 9.71
CA MET A 59 -0.96 -0.06 9.62
C MET A 59 -0.25 0.23 10.95
N ALA A 60 -0.99 0.18 12.07
CA ALA A 60 -0.42 0.44 13.39
C ALA A 60 0.66 -0.59 13.77
N ALA A 61 0.42 -1.88 13.51
CA ALA A 61 1.40 -2.93 13.79
C ALA A 61 2.69 -2.77 12.96
N TYR A 62 2.58 -2.25 11.74
CA TYR A 62 3.72 -2.04 10.86
C TYR A 62 4.48 -0.74 11.15
N SER A 63 3.78 0.33 11.54
CA SER A 63 4.38 1.63 11.86
C SER A 63 4.87 1.76 13.30
N ALA A 64 4.45 0.86 14.20
CA ALA A 64 4.89 0.84 15.61
C ALA A 64 6.25 0.14 15.82
N ARG A 65 6.97 -0.17 14.73
CA ARG A 65 8.31 -0.75 14.75
C ARG A 65 9.33 0.22 14.17
#